data_AF-A0A5C5YLL0-F1
#
_entry.id   AF-A0A5C5YLL0-F1
#
_cell.length_a   1.000
_cell.length_b   1.000
_cell.length_c   1.000
_cell.angle_alpha   90.00
_cell.angle_beta   90.00
_cell.angle_gamma   90.00
#
_symmetry.space_group_name_H-M   'P 1'
#
loop_
_entity.id
_entity.type
_entity.pdbx_description
1 polymer ?
#
loop_
_entity_poly.entity_id
_entity_poly.type
_entity_poly.pdbx_seq_one_letter_code
_entity_poly.pdbx_strand_id
1 'polypeptide(L)'
;MPAAISTTAVWSLVAVLLLVSNDACSAGTPVLTPPPASFFDLVGERDRDAARNFYAKYASANGLPIVASEEVADQALVRACEIVDAMLAGRPDILEQMVDNGMYLIIIGKDQVYTDMPENRHVRDKDFMNERVRGTGGKPTSFGEENLLSLALDRYDDESIAVHEFSHTIDGTLRSLDSDWRDRLQSVYRSVCDQGKYVGAYARGNPGEYWAEAVQAYFDCNRVNNWNHGPVGTREVLRTYDPEGYELVRSTFQLEPESVWRYSFLQSHPVVISPPQRFKIPGYYTKFSWAREFCVVGNAVSDEALLKVNDTVRKMFAYRHDLLKTLINDDAKLVVLGENERLADLPEWAEFEAAGASPGDRQADYLPATATLVVPSDAAVKPAGEISGIGNPVVYSMAKAFYGQVAVRAIDPNWENRGRDVQQYELNVRRLDERFGKEVRDARANALKAGLWSGTAASSSDADYLASGVVAYFDAGGSTHPAPSREELQGYDPALHTIVHETMAYEGRVDWRFHADQP
;
A
#
# COMPACT_ATOMS: atom_id res chain seq x y z
N MET A 1 -7.79 90.07 13.04
CA MET A 1 -6.76 89.03 13.02
C MET A 1 -6.26 88.80 14.44
N PRO A 2 -6.04 87.57 14.89
CA PRO A 2 -6.95 86.41 15.08
C PRO A 2 -7.55 86.41 16.52
N ALA A 3 -8.83 86.13 16.79
CA ALA A 3 -9.59 84.86 16.77
C ALA A 3 -9.13 83.77 17.76
N ALA A 4 -9.82 83.67 18.91
CA ALA A 4 -9.99 82.45 19.70
C ALA A 4 -11.42 82.45 20.28
N ILE A 5 -12.22 81.45 19.89
CA ILE A 5 -13.61 81.27 20.31
C ILE A 5 -13.68 80.09 21.29
N SER A 6 -14.41 80.33 22.38
CA SER A 6 -14.66 79.42 23.50
C SER A 6 -15.76 78.40 23.18
N THR A 7 -15.63 77.27 23.85
CA THR A 7 -16.38 76.01 23.80
C THR A 7 -17.89 76.10 24.05
N THR A 8 -18.67 75.43 23.21
CA THR A 8 -20.02 74.93 23.52
C THR A 8 -20.04 73.41 23.45
N ALA A 9 -20.50 72.76 24.52
CA ALA A 9 -20.71 71.32 24.59
C ALA A 9 -22.11 70.97 24.06
N VAL A 10 -22.19 70.02 23.13
CA VAL A 10 -23.43 69.41 22.65
C VAL A 10 -23.33 67.90 22.85
N TRP A 11 -24.39 67.35 23.43
CA TRP A 11 -24.61 65.95 23.75
C TRP A 11 -24.75 65.10 22.48
N SER A 12 -24.10 63.93 22.44
CA SER A 12 -24.38 62.87 21.46
C SER A 12 -24.62 61.54 22.18
N LEU A 13 -25.85 61.06 22.03
CA LEU A 13 -26.34 59.73 22.40
C LEU A 13 -25.64 58.69 21.52
N VAL A 14 -24.94 57.71 22.09
CA VAL A 14 -24.41 56.55 21.35
C VAL A 14 -25.35 55.38 21.57
N ALA A 15 -25.99 54.93 20.49
CA ALA A 15 -26.77 53.69 20.46
C ALA A 15 -25.81 52.49 20.40
N VAL A 16 -25.94 51.58 21.37
CA VAL A 16 -25.23 50.30 21.38
C VAL A 16 -25.96 49.35 20.43
N LEU A 17 -25.41 49.16 19.23
CA LEU A 17 -25.76 48.03 18.37
C LEU A 17 -25.01 46.78 18.90
N LEU A 18 -25.77 45.81 19.40
CA LEU A 18 -25.29 44.45 19.63
C LEU A 18 -24.99 43.80 18.28
N LEU A 19 -23.73 43.86 17.87
CA LEU A 19 -23.19 42.96 16.85
C LEU A 19 -23.10 41.57 17.47
N VAL A 20 -23.96 40.67 17.03
CA VAL A 20 -23.74 39.22 17.21
C VAL A 20 -22.62 38.86 16.23
N SER A 21 -21.41 38.71 16.75
CA SER A 21 -20.29 38.13 16.03
C SER A 21 -20.65 36.66 15.74
N ASN A 22 -20.85 36.34 14.45
CA ASN A 22 -20.66 34.98 13.96
C ASN A 22 -19.15 34.73 14.03
N ASP A 23 -18.71 34.07 15.11
CA ASP A 23 -17.32 33.61 15.21
C ASP A 23 -17.10 32.50 14.18
N ALA A 24 -16.24 32.82 13.21
CA ALA A 24 -15.71 31.88 12.27
C ALA A 24 -14.77 30.89 12.98
N CYS A 25 -14.99 29.61 12.70
CA CYS A 25 -14.12 28.44 12.85
C CYS A 25 -12.76 28.66 13.53
N SER A 26 -12.70 28.39 14.84
CA SER A 26 -11.49 27.87 15.47
C SER A 26 -11.74 26.38 15.69
N ALA A 27 -11.21 25.54 14.80
CA ALA A 27 -11.18 24.09 14.98
C ALA A 27 -10.24 23.77 16.16
N GLY A 28 -10.79 23.65 17.36
CA GLY A 28 -10.05 23.16 18.52
C GLY A 28 -9.71 21.68 18.34
N THR A 29 -8.61 21.23 18.96
CA THR A 29 -8.28 19.80 19.02
C THR A 29 -9.47 19.02 19.59
N PRO A 30 -9.92 17.92 18.94
CA PRO A 30 -11.03 17.11 19.43
C PRO A 30 -10.83 16.70 20.89
N VAL A 31 -11.87 16.89 21.72
CA VAL A 31 -11.82 16.49 23.13
C VAL A 31 -12.01 14.98 23.23
N LEU A 32 -11.01 14.30 23.79
CA LEU A 32 -11.07 12.85 24.01
C LEU A 32 -11.69 12.55 25.37
N THR A 33 -12.66 11.63 25.38
CA THR A 33 -13.38 11.19 26.57
C THR A 33 -13.65 9.69 26.51
N PRO A 34 -14.05 9.04 27.61
CA PRO A 34 -14.68 7.72 27.54
C PRO A 34 -16.01 7.79 26.77
N PRO A 35 -16.40 6.73 26.02
CA PRO A 35 -17.66 6.74 25.28
C PRO A 35 -18.86 7.00 26.20
N PRO A 36 -19.73 7.98 25.90
CA PRO A 36 -20.91 8.24 26.68
C PRO A 36 -21.92 7.09 26.56
N ALA A 37 -22.82 6.95 27.54
CA ALA A 37 -23.81 5.88 27.55
C ALA A 37 -24.67 5.85 26.26
N SER A 38 -24.97 7.01 25.69
CA SER A 38 -25.75 7.19 24.45
C SER A 38 -25.06 6.63 23.21
N PHE A 39 -23.72 6.56 23.18
CA PHE A 39 -23.00 5.95 22.05
C PHE A 39 -23.38 4.47 21.91
N PHE A 40 -23.46 3.75 23.03
CA PHE A 40 -23.74 2.31 23.02
C PHE A 40 -25.16 1.97 22.57
N ASP A 41 -26.07 2.95 22.52
CA ASP A 41 -27.41 2.77 21.95
C ASP A 41 -27.35 2.68 20.40
N LEU A 42 -26.30 3.21 19.78
CA LEU A 42 -26.04 3.10 18.33
C LEU A 42 -25.50 1.72 17.93
N VAL A 43 -24.85 1.02 18.86
CA VAL A 43 -24.31 -0.32 18.65
C VAL A 43 -25.44 -1.35 18.68
N GLY A 44 -25.41 -2.27 17.71
CA GLY A 44 -26.39 -3.34 17.61
C GLY A 44 -26.48 -4.16 18.91
N GLU A 45 -27.70 -4.57 19.28
CA GLU A 45 -27.96 -5.24 20.56
C GLU A 45 -27.05 -6.45 20.81
N ARG A 46 -26.79 -7.24 19.76
CA ARG A 46 -25.92 -8.41 19.80
C ARG A 46 -24.49 -8.08 20.27
N ASP A 47 -24.00 -6.87 19.98
CA ASP A 47 -22.59 -6.50 20.09
C ASP A 47 -22.36 -5.43 21.17
N ARG A 48 -23.43 -4.83 21.69
CA ARG A 48 -23.42 -3.72 22.65
C ARG A 48 -22.62 -4.00 23.92
N ASP A 49 -22.80 -5.14 24.55
CA ASP A 49 -22.08 -5.47 25.80
C ASP A 49 -20.60 -5.68 25.55
N ALA A 50 -20.24 -6.29 24.41
CA ALA A 50 -18.84 -6.42 24.00
C ALA A 50 -18.24 -5.03 23.73
N ALA A 51 -18.96 -4.15 23.05
CA ALA A 51 -18.56 -2.77 22.80
C ALA A 51 -18.35 -1.97 24.10
N ARG A 52 -19.23 -2.12 25.10
CA ARG A 52 -19.07 -1.47 26.43
C ARG A 52 -17.80 -1.87 27.16
N ASN A 53 -17.37 -3.13 26.99
CA ASN A 53 -16.16 -3.64 27.62
C ASN A 53 -14.89 -3.33 26.82
N PHE A 54 -15.03 -3.05 25.52
CA PHE A 54 -13.90 -2.91 24.60
C PHE A 54 -13.52 -1.44 24.32
N TYR A 55 -14.51 -0.59 24.02
CA TYR A 55 -14.24 0.81 23.68
C TYR A 55 -14.00 1.65 24.92
N ALA A 56 -12.84 2.31 24.97
CA ALA A 56 -12.40 3.13 26.09
C ALA A 56 -12.21 4.61 25.71
N LYS A 57 -12.06 4.90 24.42
CA LYS A 57 -11.81 6.25 23.89
C LYS A 57 -12.91 6.65 22.92
N TYR A 58 -13.28 7.92 22.98
CA TYR A 58 -14.32 8.56 22.17
C TYR A 58 -13.88 9.97 21.77
N ALA A 59 -14.11 10.28 20.50
CA ALA A 59 -14.08 11.63 19.93
C ALA A 59 -15.36 11.85 19.12
N SER A 60 -15.63 13.11 18.77
CA SER A 60 -16.78 13.50 17.95
C SER A 60 -16.35 14.48 16.86
N ALA A 61 -16.53 14.12 15.60
CA ALA A 61 -16.40 15.01 14.46
C ALA A 61 -17.78 15.63 14.15
N ASN A 62 -18.05 16.80 14.74
CA ASN A 62 -19.33 17.52 14.61
C ASN A 62 -20.59 16.64 14.81
N GLY A 63 -20.56 15.78 15.83
CA GLY A 63 -21.65 14.88 16.19
C GLY A 63 -21.47 13.44 15.71
N LEU A 64 -20.60 13.19 14.72
CA LEU A 64 -20.26 11.84 14.27
C LEU A 64 -19.30 11.17 15.28
N PRO A 65 -19.72 10.10 15.99
CA PRO A 65 -18.88 9.41 16.95
C PRO A 65 -17.70 8.71 16.30
N ILE A 66 -16.55 8.78 16.95
CA ILE A 66 -15.35 8.00 16.63
C ILE A 66 -14.91 7.31 17.91
N VAL A 67 -14.82 5.98 17.90
CA VAL A 67 -14.44 5.20 19.08
C VAL A 67 -13.24 4.28 18.83
N ALA A 68 -12.51 4.02 19.90
CA ALA A 68 -11.37 3.12 19.87
C ALA A 68 -11.16 2.43 21.22
N SER A 69 -10.39 1.35 21.21
CA SER A 69 -9.91 0.70 22.42
C SER A 69 -8.84 1.55 23.13
N GLU A 70 -8.48 1.18 24.36
CA GLU A 70 -7.51 1.92 25.17
C GLU A 70 -6.11 1.99 24.53
N GLU A 71 -5.70 0.95 23.80
CA GLU A 71 -4.35 0.85 23.23
C GLU A 71 -4.12 1.72 21.99
N VAL A 72 -5.20 2.15 21.33
CA VAL A 72 -5.12 3.04 20.16
C VAL A 72 -4.63 4.41 20.61
N ALA A 73 -3.65 4.97 19.89
CA ALA A 73 -3.12 6.29 20.19
C ALA A 73 -4.18 7.38 20.01
N ASP A 74 -4.24 8.32 20.95
CA ASP A 74 -5.12 9.49 20.94
C ASP A 74 -5.05 10.29 19.63
N GLN A 75 -3.84 10.37 19.06
CA GLN A 75 -3.59 11.02 17.78
C GLN A 75 -4.37 10.40 16.63
N ALA A 76 -4.68 9.08 16.67
CA ALA A 76 -5.45 8.44 15.63
C ALA A 76 -6.91 8.91 15.62
N LEU A 77 -7.51 9.13 16.79
CA LEU A 77 -8.87 9.69 16.90
C LEU A 77 -8.90 11.13 16.40
N VAL A 78 -7.91 11.93 16.80
CA VAL A 78 -7.77 13.32 16.31
C VAL A 78 -7.63 13.33 14.79
N ARG A 79 -6.77 12.46 14.24
CA ARG A 79 -6.54 12.36 12.81
C ARG A 79 -7.80 11.94 12.03
N ALA A 80 -8.58 11.02 12.58
CA ALA A 80 -9.85 10.63 11.99
C ALA A 80 -10.85 11.81 11.97
N CYS A 81 -10.94 12.61 13.03
CA CYS A 81 -11.74 13.85 13.04
C CYS A 81 -11.29 14.83 11.95
N GLU A 82 -9.98 15.09 11.84
CA GLU A 82 -9.42 15.99 10.81
C GLU A 82 -9.80 15.56 9.39
N ILE A 83 -9.77 14.26 9.10
CA ILE A 83 -10.12 13.72 7.79
C ILE A 83 -11.62 13.90 7.51
N VAL A 84 -12.48 13.59 8.49
CA VAL A 84 -13.94 13.77 8.37
C VAL A 84 -14.28 15.24 8.11
N ASP A 85 -13.76 16.14 8.94
CA ASP A 85 -14.01 17.57 8.85
C ASP A 85 -13.50 18.14 7.51
N ALA A 86 -12.31 17.72 7.07
CA ALA A 86 -11.73 18.19 5.82
C ALA A 86 -12.48 17.68 4.58
N MET A 87 -12.87 16.40 4.57
CA MET A 87 -13.63 15.83 3.45
C MET A 87 -15.02 16.47 3.33
N LEU A 88 -15.72 16.72 4.44
CA LEU A 88 -17.09 17.23 4.43
C LEU A 88 -17.23 18.73 4.70
N ALA A 89 -16.14 19.50 4.66
CA ALA A 89 -16.17 20.95 4.91
C ALA A 89 -17.18 21.72 4.02
N GLY A 90 -17.39 21.27 2.78
CA GLY A 90 -18.36 21.84 1.84
C GLY A 90 -19.76 21.20 1.87
N ARG A 91 -19.96 20.15 2.68
CA ARG A 91 -21.18 19.32 2.73
C ARG A 91 -21.59 18.96 4.16
N PRO A 92 -21.88 19.95 5.03
CA PRO A 92 -22.35 19.67 6.39
C PRO A 92 -23.66 18.88 6.42
N ASP A 93 -24.50 19.01 5.38
CA ASP A 93 -25.75 18.25 5.21
C ASP A 93 -25.52 16.72 5.15
N ILE A 94 -24.42 16.28 4.55
CA ILE A 94 -24.05 14.86 4.54
C ILE A 94 -23.70 14.40 5.96
N LEU A 95 -22.93 15.20 6.70
CA LEU A 95 -22.51 14.87 8.05
C LEU A 95 -23.70 14.81 9.01
N GLU A 96 -24.61 15.78 8.94
CA GLU A 96 -25.87 15.79 9.69
C GLU A 96 -26.69 14.52 9.42
N GLN A 97 -26.83 14.13 8.15
CA GLN A 97 -27.55 12.91 7.80
C GLN A 97 -26.86 11.64 8.31
N MET A 98 -25.52 11.61 8.32
CA MET A 98 -24.78 10.50 8.93
C MET A 98 -25.09 10.39 10.43
N VAL A 99 -25.13 11.51 11.15
CA VAL A 99 -25.49 11.55 12.57
C VAL A 99 -26.93 11.05 12.77
N ASP A 100 -27.88 11.52 11.96
CA ASP A 100 -29.29 11.10 12.02
C ASP A 100 -29.47 9.60 11.71
N ASN A 101 -28.65 9.04 10.82
CA ASN A 101 -28.61 7.61 10.52
C ASN A 101 -27.95 6.79 11.65
N GLY A 102 -27.53 7.45 12.74
CA GLY A 102 -26.81 6.87 13.87
C GLY A 102 -25.46 6.32 13.45
N MET A 103 -24.79 6.99 12.51
CA MET A 103 -23.52 6.52 12.00
C MET A 103 -22.39 6.76 13.01
N TYR A 104 -21.29 6.01 12.95
CA TYR A 104 -20.13 6.06 13.85
C TYR A 104 -18.93 5.34 13.21
N LEU A 105 -17.74 5.79 13.58
CA LEU A 105 -16.47 5.30 13.09
C LEU A 105 -15.73 4.53 14.19
N ILE A 106 -14.98 3.51 13.81
CA ILE A 106 -14.15 2.71 14.72
C ILE A 106 -12.71 2.68 14.22
N ILE A 107 -11.74 2.70 15.15
CA ILE A 107 -10.32 2.57 14.81
C ILE A 107 -9.82 1.20 15.25
N ILE A 108 -9.25 0.45 14.31
CA ILE A 108 -8.60 -0.83 14.58
C ILE A 108 -7.16 -0.53 14.96
N GLY A 109 -6.74 -0.88 16.17
CA GLY A 109 -5.38 -0.65 16.65
C GLY A 109 -4.34 -1.37 15.79
N LYS A 110 -3.11 -0.85 15.79
CA LYS A 110 -1.99 -1.37 14.98
C LYS A 110 -1.58 -2.80 15.34
N ASP A 111 -1.88 -3.23 16.56
CA ASP A 111 -1.64 -4.58 17.09
C ASP A 111 -2.94 -5.41 17.20
N GLN A 112 -4.07 -4.86 16.75
CA GLN A 112 -5.39 -5.51 16.69
C GLN A 112 -5.68 -6.03 15.30
N VAL A 113 -6.56 -7.04 15.19
CA VAL A 113 -7.09 -7.53 13.92
C VAL A 113 -8.56 -7.17 13.74
N TYR A 114 -9.07 -7.30 12.50
CA TYR A 114 -10.44 -6.92 12.14
C TYR A 114 -11.50 -7.54 13.05
N THR A 115 -11.33 -8.82 13.42
CA THR A 115 -12.28 -9.57 14.23
C THR A 115 -12.18 -9.33 15.74
N ASP A 116 -11.22 -8.53 16.20
CA ASP A 116 -11.18 -8.02 17.58
C ASP A 116 -12.25 -6.94 17.80
N MET A 117 -12.66 -6.26 16.73
CA MET A 117 -13.72 -5.26 16.80
C MET A 117 -15.04 -5.94 17.21
N PRO A 118 -15.74 -5.42 18.24
CA PRO A 118 -16.99 -5.99 18.72
C PRO A 118 -17.99 -6.32 17.61
N GLU A 119 -18.16 -5.43 16.64
CA GLU A 119 -19.10 -5.51 15.52
C GLU A 119 -18.73 -6.63 14.53
N ASN A 120 -17.45 -6.99 14.45
CA ASN A 120 -16.92 -7.90 13.42
C ASN A 120 -16.57 -9.29 13.95
N ARG A 121 -16.69 -9.53 15.26
CA ARG A 121 -16.27 -10.80 15.92
C ARG A 121 -16.96 -12.07 15.43
N HIS A 122 -18.07 -11.93 14.70
CA HIS A 122 -18.90 -13.02 14.17
C HIS A 122 -18.82 -13.20 12.67
N VAL A 123 -17.89 -12.51 11.99
CA VAL A 123 -17.67 -12.71 10.56
C VAL A 123 -17.24 -14.15 10.27
N ARG A 124 -17.62 -14.66 9.10
CA ARG A 124 -17.13 -15.95 8.59
C ARG A 124 -15.67 -15.81 8.16
N ASP A 125 -14.95 -16.92 8.15
CA ASP A 125 -13.57 -17.00 7.64
C ASP A 125 -12.65 -15.95 8.27
N LYS A 126 -12.58 -15.96 9.61
CA LYS A 126 -11.85 -14.96 10.40
C LYS A 126 -10.40 -14.79 9.97
N ASP A 127 -9.71 -15.89 9.66
CA ASP A 127 -8.32 -15.85 9.24
C ASP A 127 -8.16 -15.10 7.91
N PHE A 128 -9.05 -15.37 6.94
CA PHE A 128 -9.09 -14.65 5.67
C PHE A 128 -9.38 -13.15 5.87
N MET A 129 -10.36 -12.83 6.71
CA MET A 129 -10.71 -11.44 7.01
C MET A 129 -9.61 -10.69 7.76
N ASN A 130 -8.98 -11.33 8.75
CA ASN A 130 -7.87 -10.75 9.50
C ASN A 130 -6.61 -10.60 8.65
N GLU A 131 -6.37 -11.51 7.69
CA GLU A 131 -5.27 -11.34 6.73
C GLU A 131 -5.53 -10.11 5.86
N ARG A 132 -6.77 -9.84 5.46
CA ARG A 132 -7.09 -8.87 4.41
C ARG A 132 -7.45 -7.48 4.90
N VAL A 133 -8.21 -7.36 5.99
CA VAL A 133 -9.02 -6.17 6.25
C VAL A 133 -8.39 -5.29 7.33
N ARG A 134 -8.13 -4.04 6.97
CA ARG A 134 -7.77 -2.95 7.91
C ARG A 134 -8.75 -1.77 7.86
N GLY A 135 -9.81 -1.88 7.07
CA GLY A 135 -10.89 -0.92 7.04
C GLY A 135 -12.08 -1.46 6.25
N THR A 136 -13.26 -0.92 6.55
CA THR A 136 -14.51 -1.22 5.84
C THR A 136 -15.43 -0.03 5.91
N GLY A 137 -16.02 0.36 4.78
CA GLY A 137 -17.12 1.32 4.73
C GLY A 137 -18.43 0.73 5.24
N GLY A 138 -19.30 1.57 5.78
CA GLY A 138 -20.66 1.19 6.16
C GLY A 138 -20.97 1.46 7.63
N LYS A 139 -21.69 0.55 8.30
CA LYS A 139 -22.09 0.73 9.70
C LYS A 139 -21.60 -0.39 10.62
N PRO A 140 -20.55 -0.17 11.44
CA PRO A 140 -19.66 1.00 11.47
C PRO A 140 -18.72 1.08 10.27
N THR A 141 -18.15 2.27 10.06
CA THR A 141 -16.98 2.44 9.20
C THR A 141 -15.72 2.27 10.02
N SER A 142 -14.73 1.53 9.50
CA SER A 142 -13.50 1.21 10.22
C SER A 142 -12.25 1.58 9.43
N PHE A 143 -11.18 1.96 10.14
CA PHE A 143 -9.86 2.25 9.57
C PHE A 143 -8.75 1.77 10.52
N GLY A 144 -7.58 1.44 9.97
CA GLY A 144 -6.41 1.01 10.73
C GLY A 144 -5.65 2.21 11.32
N GLU A 145 -5.28 2.10 12.59
CA GLU A 145 -4.46 3.09 13.30
C GLU A 145 -3.12 3.33 12.58
N GLU A 146 -2.48 2.26 12.12
CA GLU A 146 -1.21 2.35 11.41
C GLU A 146 -1.32 3.18 10.13
N ASN A 147 -2.46 3.12 9.43
CA ASN A 147 -2.67 3.92 8.23
C ASN A 147 -3.00 5.39 8.56
N LEU A 148 -3.86 5.62 9.55
CA LEU A 148 -4.18 6.97 10.03
C LEU A 148 -2.91 7.74 10.45
N LEU A 149 -2.00 7.05 11.15
CA LEU A 149 -0.77 7.64 11.66
C LEU A 149 0.43 7.46 10.73
N SER A 150 0.21 6.89 9.54
CA SER A 150 1.24 6.56 8.57
C SER A 150 2.38 5.76 9.19
N LEU A 151 2.17 4.82 10.13
CA LEU A 151 3.23 4.09 10.83
C LEU A 151 4.08 3.23 9.88
N ALA A 152 5.30 2.90 10.29
CA ALA A 152 6.25 2.09 9.50
C ALA A 152 5.74 0.69 9.08
N LEU A 153 4.74 0.18 9.80
CA LEU A 153 4.14 -1.13 9.57
C LEU A 153 2.72 -1.02 9.03
N ASP A 154 2.54 -0.10 8.09
CA ASP A 154 1.32 0.07 7.32
C ASP A 154 1.40 -0.72 6.00
N ARG A 155 0.43 -1.62 5.77
CA ARG A 155 0.30 -2.32 4.48
C ARG A 155 -0.13 -1.37 3.38
N TYR A 156 -0.82 -0.30 3.76
CA TYR A 156 -1.44 0.71 2.93
C TYR A 156 -0.61 2.01 2.88
N ASP A 157 0.72 1.89 3.01
CA ASP A 157 1.70 2.97 3.25
C ASP A 157 1.81 4.08 2.19
N ASP A 158 1.05 3.98 1.11
CA ASP A 158 0.98 4.93 0.00
C ASP A 158 -0.47 5.26 -0.42
N GLU A 159 -1.43 4.98 0.45
CA GLU A 159 -2.82 5.38 0.30
C GLU A 159 -3.48 5.70 1.66
N SER A 160 -4.67 6.30 1.63
CA SER A 160 -5.48 6.52 2.83
C SER A 160 -6.71 5.61 2.82
N ILE A 161 -6.69 4.57 3.64
CA ILE A 161 -7.85 3.71 3.92
C ILE A 161 -8.96 4.52 4.57
N ALA A 162 -8.60 5.51 5.40
CA ALA A 162 -9.56 6.42 6.00
C ALA A 162 -10.39 7.17 4.95
N VAL A 163 -9.73 7.74 3.94
CA VAL A 163 -10.41 8.43 2.85
C VAL A 163 -11.23 7.46 2.00
N HIS A 164 -10.69 6.27 1.68
CA HIS A 164 -11.39 5.24 0.90
C HIS A 164 -12.69 4.79 1.56
N GLU A 165 -12.61 4.28 2.78
CA GLU A 165 -13.75 3.66 3.47
C GLU A 165 -14.78 4.71 3.92
N PHE A 166 -14.34 5.94 4.24
CA PHE A 166 -15.27 7.03 4.50
C PHE A 166 -16.00 7.46 3.23
N SER A 167 -15.37 7.33 2.04
CA SER A 167 -16.03 7.61 0.77
C SER A 167 -17.17 6.63 0.48
N HIS A 168 -17.03 5.34 0.82
CA HIS A 168 -18.13 4.37 0.80
C HIS A 168 -19.29 4.78 1.74
N THR A 169 -18.96 5.34 2.89
CA THR A 169 -19.95 5.85 3.87
C THR A 169 -20.71 7.07 3.32
N ILE A 170 -19.97 7.96 2.64
CA ILE A 170 -20.54 9.13 1.95
C ILE A 170 -21.46 8.68 0.81
N ASP A 171 -21.05 7.72 -0.03
CA ASP A 171 -21.91 7.13 -1.07
C ASP A 171 -23.20 6.56 -0.45
N GLY A 172 -23.07 5.76 0.61
CA GLY A 172 -24.21 5.21 1.35
C GLY A 172 -25.20 6.28 1.82
N THR A 173 -24.68 7.40 2.33
CA THR A 173 -25.48 8.52 2.84
C THR A 173 -26.13 9.33 1.70
N LEU A 174 -25.39 9.59 0.63
CA LEU A 174 -25.90 10.30 -0.55
C LEU A 174 -27.06 9.56 -1.21
N ARG A 175 -27.06 8.22 -1.20
CA ARG A 175 -28.21 7.42 -1.68
C ARG A 175 -29.52 7.72 -0.95
N SER A 176 -29.47 8.27 0.28
CA SER A 176 -30.66 8.72 1.02
C SER A 176 -30.98 10.20 0.84
N LEU A 177 -29.97 11.05 0.63
CA LEU A 177 -30.14 12.51 0.50
C LEU A 177 -30.49 12.97 -0.92
N ASP A 178 -29.99 12.24 -1.91
CA ASP A 178 -30.01 12.64 -3.30
C ASP A 178 -30.48 11.47 -4.16
N SER A 179 -31.72 11.57 -4.65
CA SER A 179 -32.38 10.50 -5.41
C SER A 179 -31.65 10.13 -6.70
N ASP A 180 -30.88 11.07 -7.26
CA ASP A 180 -30.23 10.93 -8.56
C ASP A 180 -28.76 10.51 -8.42
N TRP A 181 -28.24 10.45 -7.19
CA TRP A 181 -26.85 10.09 -6.91
C TRP A 181 -26.44 8.76 -7.51
N ARG A 182 -27.25 7.71 -7.29
CA ARG A 182 -26.94 6.36 -7.77
C ARG A 182 -26.82 6.32 -9.29
N ASP A 183 -27.75 6.99 -9.98
CA ASP A 183 -27.77 6.99 -11.44
C ASP A 183 -26.61 7.79 -12.03
N ARG A 184 -26.26 8.93 -11.40
CA ARG A 184 -25.07 9.71 -11.80
C ARG A 184 -23.78 8.93 -11.64
N LEU A 185 -23.54 8.33 -10.46
CA LEU A 185 -22.35 7.50 -10.22
C LEU A 185 -22.28 6.33 -11.20
N GLN A 186 -23.40 5.62 -11.38
CA GLN A 186 -23.48 4.47 -12.27
C GLN A 186 -23.24 4.85 -13.75
N SER A 187 -23.71 6.02 -14.17
CA SER A 187 -23.51 6.54 -15.53
C SER A 187 -22.03 6.85 -15.78
N VAL A 188 -21.39 7.60 -14.89
CA VAL A 188 -19.96 7.95 -15.00
C VAL A 188 -19.11 6.67 -14.99
N TYR A 189 -19.38 5.76 -14.05
CA TYR A 189 -18.69 4.47 -13.98
C TYR A 189 -18.78 3.66 -15.28
N ARG A 190 -19.97 3.58 -15.90
CA ARG A 190 -20.13 2.88 -17.19
C ARG A 190 -19.37 3.58 -18.31
N SER A 191 -19.46 4.91 -18.38
CA SER A 191 -18.73 5.71 -19.37
C SER A 191 -17.23 5.44 -19.33
N VAL A 192 -16.60 5.48 -18.14
CA VAL A 192 -15.15 5.20 -18.03
C VAL A 192 -14.83 3.74 -18.32
N CYS A 193 -15.75 2.82 -17.98
CA CYS A 193 -15.59 1.42 -18.30
C CYS A 193 -15.58 1.17 -19.82
N ASP A 194 -16.49 1.80 -20.55
CA ASP A 194 -16.64 1.71 -22.00
C ASP A 194 -15.47 2.36 -22.74
N GLN A 195 -14.82 3.36 -22.13
CA GLN A 195 -13.57 3.96 -22.60
C GLN A 195 -12.34 3.08 -22.38
N GLY A 196 -12.49 1.89 -21.77
CA GLY A 196 -11.37 0.98 -21.50
C GLY A 196 -10.45 1.44 -20.36
N LYS A 197 -10.89 2.36 -19.50
CA LYS A 197 -10.11 2.85 -18.35
C LYS A 197 -10.13 1.86 -17.19
N TYR A 198 -9.12 1.95 -16.32
CA TYR A 198 -9.00 1.14 -15.10
C TYR A 198 -9.02 -0.39 -15.31
N VAL A 199 -8.70 -0.89 -16.51
CA VAL A 199 -8.66 -2.35 -16.77
C VAL A 199 -7.67 -3.02 -15.82
N GLY A 200 -8.13 -4.04 -15.10
CA GLY A 200 -7.34 -4.76 -14.10
C GLY A 200 -7.18 -4.05 -12.76
N ALA A 201 -7.62 -2.79 -12.63
CA ALA A 201 -7.56 -2.03 -11.39
C ALA A 201 -8.81 -2.24 -10.52
N TYR A 202 -8.65 -2.01 -9.21
CA TYR A 202 -9.66 -2.20 -8.17
C TYR A 202 -10.86 -1.27 -8.39
N ALA A 203 -10.60 -0.03 -8.83
CA ALA A 203 -11.61 0.93 -9.26
C ALA A 203 -12.61 0.37 -10.30
N ARG A 204 -12.24 -0.64 -11.11
CA ARG A 204 -13.14 -1.25 -12.10
C ARG A 204 -13.97 -2.41 -11.53
N GLY A 205 -13.80 -2.76 -10.26
CA GLY A 205 -14.52 -3.86 -9.62
C GLY A 205 -16.02 -3.60 -9.54
N ASN A 206 -16.41 -2.40 -9.11
CA ASN A 206 -17.81 -1.95 -9.04
C ASN A 206 -17.88 -0.41 -8.89
N PRO A 207 -19.07 0.21 -9.04
CA PRO A 207 -19.22 1.67 -8.93
C PRO A 207 -18.80 2.28 -7.58
N GLY A 208 -18.90 1.52 -6.48
CA GLY A 208 -18.48 1.97 -5.16
C GLY A 208 -16.96 2.09 -5.04
N GLU A 209 -16.20 1.07 -5.48
CA GLU A 209 -14.73 1.15 -5.49
C GLU A 209 -14.26 2.24 -6.45
N TYR A 210 -14.91 2.37 -7.61
CA TYR A 210 -14.64 3.47 -8.53
C TYR A 210 -14.77 4.83 -7.84
N TRP A 211 -15.86 5.03 -7.10
CA TRP A 211 -16.08 6.24 -6.33
C TRP A 211 -14.96 6.44 -5.30
N ALA A 212 -14.70 5.45 -4.44
CA ALA A 212 -13.71 5.58 -3.37
C ALA A 212 -12.30 5.87 -3.88
N GLU A 213 -11.86 5.19 -4.94
CA GLU A 213 -10.56 5.40 -5.60
C GLU A 213 -10.46 6.79 -6.26
N ALA A 214 -11.54 7.24 -6.91
CA ALA A 214 -11.59 8.58 -7.49
C ALA A 214 -11.51 9.67 -6.39
N VAL A 215 -12.13 9.44 -5.23
CA VAL A 215 -12.03 10.35 -4.08
C VAL A 215 -10.62 10.35 -3.48
N GLN A 216 -10.00 9.19 -3.29
CA GLN A 216 -8.61 9.11 -2.84
C GLN A 216 -7.68 9.88 -3.79
N ALA A 217 -7.85 9.69 -5.11
CA ALA A 217 -7.04 10.40 -6.09
C ALA A 217 -7.30 11.91 -6.03
N TYR A 218 -8.56 12.34 -5.90
CA TYR A 218 -8.91 13.74 -5.75
C TYR A 218 -8.28 14.40 -4.52
N PHE A 219 -8.02 13.65 -3.45
CA PHE A 219 -7.33 14.12 -2.25
C PHE A 219 -5.83 13.75 -2.19
N ASP A 220 -5.24 13.26 -3.29
CA ASP A 220 -3.82 12.88 -3.43
C ASP A 220 -3.34 11.77 -2.48
N CYS A 221 -4.19 10.79 -2.22
CA CYS A 221 -3.88 9.65 -1.37
C CYS A 221 -4.34 8.33 -1.97
N ASN A 222 -4.35 8.21 -3.30
CA ASN A 222 -4.58 6.94 -3.96
C ASN A 222 -3.26 6.22 -4.29
N ARG A 223 -3.24 4.91 -4.06
CA ARG A 223 -2.15 4.04 -4.46
C ARG A 223 -2.10 3.92 -5.98
N VAL A 224 -0.90 3.77 -6.53
CA VAL A 224 -0.70 3.63 -7.98
C VAL A 224 0.19 2.46 -8.38
N ASN A 225 0.01 2.01 -9.62
CA ASN A 225 0.95 1.17 -10.36
C ASN A 225 1.33 -0.15 -9.67
N ASN A 226 0.35 -0.86 -9.10
CA ASN A 226 0.55 -2.18 -8.54
C ASN A 226 -0.50 -3.20 -9.07
N TRP A 227 -0.52 -4.41 -8.52
CA TRP A 227 -1.30 -5.56 -9.01
C TRP A 227 -2.79 -5.24 -9.24
N ASN A 228 -3.35 -4.35 -8.42
CA ASN A 228 -4.75 -3.92 -8.49
C ASN A 228 -4.94 -2.38 -8.55
N HIS A 229 -3.92 -1.55 -8.77
CA HIS A 229 -4.09 -0.10 -8.91
C HIS A 229 -3.51 0.41 -10.24
N GLY A 230 -4.24 1.36 -10.84
CA GLY A 230 -3.83 2.05 -12.06
C GLY A 230 -2.89 3.23 -11.80
N PRO A 231 -2.72 4.15 -12.76
CA PRO A 231 -1.80 5.28 -12.64
C PRO A 231 -2.36 6.51 -11.91
N VAL A 232 -3.61 6.46 -11.46
CA VAL A 232 -4.36 7.66 -11.00
C VAL A 232 -4.19 7.86 -9.50
N GLY A 233 -3.12 8.58 -9.12
CA GLY A 233 -2.76 8.83 -7.72
C GLY A 233 -3.12 10.21 -7.17
N THR A 234 -3.26 11.20 -8.06
CA THR A 234 -3.44 12.62 -7.69
C THR A 234 -4.61 13.26 -8.40
N ARG A 235 -5.06 14.40 -7.88
CA ARG A 235 -6.17 15.18 -8.44
C ARG A 235 -5.89 15.60 -9.88
N GLU A 236 -4.66 16.00 -10.16
CA GLU A 236 -4.23 16.43 -11.48
C GLU A 236 -4.28 15.28 -12.48
N VAL A 237 -3.78 14.10 -12.09
CA VAL A 237 -3.83 12.91 -12.94
C VAL A 237 -5.27 12.46 -13.14
N LEU A 238 -6.12 12.48 -12.10
CA LEU A 238 -7.55 12.18 -12.20
C LEU A 238 -8.22 13.12 -13.21
N ARG A 239 -7.98 14.43 -13.13
CA ARG A 239 -8.57 15.42 -14.04
C ARG A 239 -8.21 15.16 -15.51
N THR A 240 -7.00 14.69 -15.78
CA THR A 240 -6.54 14.41 -17.15
C THR A 240 -6.96 13.02 -17.63
N TYR A 241 -6.82 11.99 -16.79
CA TYR A 241 -7.13 10.61 -17.14
C TYR A 241 -8.64 10.35 -17.15
N ASP A 242 -9.38 10.87 -16.18
CA ASP A 242 -10.81 10.67 -15.96
C ASP A 242 -11.51 11.99 -15.57
N PRO A 243 -11.74 12.89 -16.54
CA PRO A 243 -12.39 14.18 -16.28
C PRO A 243 -13.83 14.05 -15.78
N GLU A 244 -14.56 12.99 -16.17
CA GLU A 244 -15.92 12.74 -15.70
C GLU A 244 -15.93 12.34 -14.22
N GLY A 245 -15.01 11.46 -13.80
CA GLY A 245 -14.80 11.12 -12.40
C GLY A 245 -14.34 12.31 -11.56
N TYR A 246 -13.40 13.11 -12.08
CA TYR A 246 -12.98 14.36 -11.44
C TYR A 246 -14.17 15.30 -11.17
N GLU A 247 -15.02 15.53 -12.18
CA GLU A 247 -16.18 16.41 -12.02
C GLU A 247 -17.25 15.81 -11.09
N LEU A 248 -17.43 14.49 -11.09
CA LEU A 248 -18.30 13.80 -10.14
C LEU A 248 -17.85 14.07 -8.70
N VAL A 249 -16.56 13.88 -8.40
CA VAL A 249 -16.00 14.13 -7.06
C VAL A 249 -16.09 15.62 -6.69
N ARG A 250 -15.61 16.51 -7.56
CA ARG A 250 -15.59 17.96 -7.33
C ARG A 250 -16.98 18.52 -7.04
N SER A 251 -17.99 18.14 -7.84
CA SER A 251 -19.37 18.62 -7.68
C SER A 251 -20.08 18.02 -6.46
N THR A 252 -19.67 16.83 -6.02
CA THR A 252 -20.22 16.17 -4.83
C THR A 252 -19.74 16.85 -3.55
N PHE A 253 -18.44 17.10 -3.42
CA PHE A 253 -17.86 17.65 -2.20
C PHE A 253 -18.00 19.17 -2.06
N GLN A 254 -18.22 19.90 -3.15
CA GLN A 254 -18.49 21.35 -3.13
C GLN A 254 -17.48 22.17 -2.31
N LEU A 255 -16.22 21.73 -2.29
CA LEU A 255 -15.14 22.44 -1.60
C LEU A 255 -14.77 23.70 -2.39
N GLU A 256 -14.52 24.80 -1.68
CA GLU A 256 -14.05 26.05 -2.27
C GLU A 256 -12.70 25.81 -2.99
N PRO A 257 -12.54 26.24 -4.26
CA PRO A 257 -11.36 25.90 -5.08
C PRO A 257 -10.01 26.22 -4.43
N GLU A 258 -9.92 27.32 -3.70
CA GLU A 258 -8.71 27.78 -3.00
C GLU A 258 -8.44 27.03 -1.70
N SER A 259 -9.43 26.30 -1.19
CA SER A 259 -9.39 25.59 0.10
C SER A 259 -9.58 24.09 -0.03
N VAL A 260 -9.52 23.54 -1.26
CA VAL A 260 -9.67 22.09 -1.45
C VAL A 260 -8.51 21.37 -0.77
N TRP A 261 -8.84 20.70 0.32
CA TRP A 261 -7.92 19.92 1.13
C TRP A 261 -7.11 18.93 0.27
N ARG A 262 -5.88 18.65 0.69
CA ARG A 262 -5.04 17.58 0.17
C ARG A 262 -4.59 16.74 1.35
N TYR A 263 -4.70 15.42 1.23
CA TYR A 263 -4.22 14.51 2.25
C TYR A 263 -2.70 14.69 2.39
N SER A 264 -2.23 14.67 3.63
CA SER A 264 -0.81 14.77 3.95
C SER A 264 -0.44 13.61 4.86
N PHE A 265 0.43 12.73 4.39
CA PHE A 265 0.97 11.65 5.20
C PHE A 265 1.79 12.22 6.36
N LEU A 266 1.70 11.59 7.54
CA LEU A 266 2.44 12.05 8.73
C LEU A 266 3.93 11.70 8.67
N GLN A 267 4.30 10.74 7.82
CA GLN A 267 5.67 10.43 7.44
C GLN A 267 5.73 9.93 6.00
N SER A 268 6.89 10.06 5.37
CA SER A 268 7.15 9.50 4.05
C SER A 268 7.49 8.01 4.16
N HIS A 269 6.96 7.22 3.23
CA HIS A 269 7.25 5.80 3.08
C HIS A 269 7.94 5.50 1.75
N PRO A 270 8.74 4.41 1.67
CA PRO A 270 9.12 3.54 2.80
C PRO A 270 10.07 4.24 3.79
N VAL A 271 10.18 3.71 5.01
CA VAL A 271 11.03 4.25 6.10
C VAL A 271 11.98 3.18 6.63
N VAL A 272 13.07 3.62 7.28
CA VAL A 272 13.99 2.77 8.04
C VAL A 272 13.74 2.94 9.54
N ILE A 273 13.50 1.84 10.23
CA ILE A 273 13.31 1.79 11.68
C ILE A 273 14.18 0.69 12.30
N SER A 274 14.25 0.61 13.62
CA SER A 274 14.78 -0.58 14.28
C SER A 274 13.85 -1.78 14.06
N PRO A 275 14.38 -3.02 13.93
CA PRO A 275 13.56 -4.21 13.72
C PRO A 275 12.46 -4.36 14.79
N PRO A 276 11.18 -4.41 14.39
CA PRO A 276 10.09 -4.61 15.31
C PRO A 276 10.15 -5.99 15.98
N GLN A 277 9.85 -6.04 17.28
CA GLN A 277 9.94 -7.27 18.07
C GLN A 277 9.09 -8.43 17.51
N ARG A 278 7.95 -8.12 16.89
CA ARG A 278 7.04 -9.13 16.31
C ARG A 278 7.69 -10.03 15.26
N PHE A 279 8.72 -9.54 14.57
CA PHE A 279 9.43 -10.29 13.53
C PHE A 279 10.58 -11.16 14.07
N LYS A 280 10.87 -11.09 15.38
CA LYS A 280 11.92 -11.91 16.05
C LYS A 280 13.29 -11.86 15.35
N ILE A 281 13.62 -10.72 14.75
CA ILE A 281 14.87 -10.50 14.03
C ILE A 281 16.05 -10.53 15.03
N PRO A 282 17.15 -11.26 14.74
CA PRO A 282 18.34 -11.26 15.58
C PRO A 282 18.85 -9.85 15.86
N GLY A 283 19.28 -9.58 17.11
CA GLY A 283 19.72 -8.25 17.55
C GLY A 283 20.99 -7.72 16.86
N TYR A 284 21.65 -8.53 16.03
CA TYR A 284 22.69 -8.08 15.11
C TYR A 284 22.14 -7.07 14.08
N TYR A 285 20.94 -7.31 13.57
CA TYR A 285 20.31 -6.39 12.63
C TYR A 285 19.73 -5.21 13.40
N THR A 286 20.15 -4.02 13.03
CA THR A 286 19.76 -2.77 13.70
C THR A 286 18.86 -1.91 12.83
N LYS A 287 18.72 -2.26 11.55
CA LYS A 287 17.90 -1.56 10.55
C LYS A 287 16.88 -2.50 9.92
N PHE A 288 15.69 -1.96 9.69
CA PHE A 288 14.55 -2.66 9.11
C PHE A 288 13.78 -1.70 8.19
N SER A 289 13.36 -2.23 7.04
CA SER A 289 12.38 -1.58 6.17
C SER A 289 11.39 -2.63 5.64
N TRP A 290 10.15 -2.21 5.40
CA TRP A 290 9.06 -3.10 5.05
C TRP A 290 8.64 -2.90 3.58
N ALA A 291 8.97 -3.86 2.73
CA ALA A 291 8.74 -3.77 1.29
C ALA A 291 7.44 -4.49 0.92
N ARG A 292 6.28 -3.82 1.04
CA ARG A 292 4.96 -4.45 0.85
C ARG A 292 4.85 -5.76 1.66
N GLU A 293 4.99 -5.64 2.98
CA GLU A 293 4.99 -6.77 3.91
C GLU A 293 6.25 -7.65 3.94
N PHE A 294 7.17 -7.53 2.97
CA PHE A 294 8.41 -8.28 2.96
C PHE A 294 9.52 -7.62 3.82
N CYS A 295 10.24 -8.43 4.60
CA CYS A 295 11.25 -7.93 5.54
C CYS A 295 12.59 -7.69 4.83
N VAL A 296 13.06 -6.43 4.87
CA VAL A 296 14.42 -6.05 4.44
C VAL A 296 15.19 -5.56 5.68
N VAL A 297 16.32 -6.21 5.99
CA VAL A 297 17.10 -5.94 7.21
C VAL A 297 18.56 -5.68 6.90
N GLY A 298 19.23 -4.98 7.81
CA GLY A 298 20.67 -4.76 7.74
C GLY A 298 21.25 -4.28 9.06
N ASN A 299 22.57 -4.13 9.10
CA ASN A 299 23.30 -3.60 10.26
C ASN A 299 24.13 -2.38 9.87
N ALA A 300 25.25 -2.56 9.16
CA ALA A 300 26.14 -1.45 8.78
C ALA A 300 25.74 -0.73 7.47
N VAL A 301 24.70 -1.20 6.78
CA VAL A 301 24.18 -0.58 5.55
C VAL A 301 23.62 0.83 5.79
N SER A 302 23.75 1.75 4.83
CA SER A 302 23.13 3.09 4.92
C SER A 302 21.59 3.01 4.77
N ASP A 303 20.87 4.00 5.30
CA ASP A 303 19.40 4.03 5.18
C ASP A 303 18.98 4.18 3.71
N GLU A 304 19.68 5.03 2.95
CA GLU A 304 19.47 5.22 1.51
C GLU A 304 19.60 3.90 0.73
N ALA A 305 20.64 3.11 1.00
CA ALA A 305 20.83 1.84 0.32
C ALA A 305 19.74 0.82 0.71
N LEU A 306 19.33 0.79 1.98
CA LEU A 306 18.26 -0.09 2.45
C LEU A 306 16.91 0.28 1.81
N LEU A 307 16.60 1.58 1.71
CA LEU A 307 15.40 2.08 1.05
C LEU A 307 15.42 1.79 -0.46
N LYS A 308 16.58 1.92 -1.11
CA LYS A 308 16.73 1.55 -2.52
C LYS A 308 16.48 0.07 -2.78
N VAL A 309 16.95 -0.80 -1.88
CA VAL A 309 16.66 -2.24 -1.94
C VAL A 309 15.17 -2.50 -1.73
N ASN A 310 14.55 -1.85 -0.74
CA ASN A 310 13.10 -1.92 -0.53
C ASN A 310 12.33 -1.52 -1.80
N ASP A 311 12.63 -0.36 -2.37
CA ASP A 311 12.02 0.13 -3.61
C ASP A 311 12.18 -0.87 -4.76
N THR A 312 13.38 -1.43 -4.94
CA THR A 312 13.64 -2.45 -5.96
C THR A 312 12.74 -3.67 -5.79
N VAL A 313 12.52 -4.14 -4.55
CA VAL A 313 11.59 -5.24 -4.26
C VAL A 313 10.14 -4.82 -4.55
N ARG A 314 9.72 -3.64 -4.09
CA ARG A 314 8.35 -3.12 -4.34
C ARG A 314 8.05 -3.05 -5.83
N LYS A 315 8.98 -2.50 -6.61
CA LYS A 315 8.84 -2.36 -8.06
C LYS A 315 8.89 -3.71 -8.72
N MET A 316 9.90 -4.54 -8.51
CA MET A 316 9.99 -5.89 -9.10
C MET A 316 8.70 -6.72 -8.94
N PHE A 317 8.02 -6.63 -7.80
CA PHE A 317 6.78 -7.36 -7.52
C PHE A 317 5.51 -6.52 -7.63
N ALA A 318 5.58 -5.33 -8.24
CA ALA A 318 4.46 -4.40 -8.33
C ALA A 318 3.19 -5.07 -8.85
N TYR A 319 3.32 -5.89 -9.90
CA TYR A 319 2.19 -6.61 -10.52
C TYR A 319 2.13 -8.10 -10.20
N ARG A 320 3.03 -8.59 -9.32
CA ARG A 320 3.18 -10.00 -8.95
C ARG A 320 3.33 -10.16 -7.43
N HIS A 321 2.49 -9.48 -6.68
CA HIS A 321 2.51 -9.58 -5.22
C HIS A 321 2.19 -11.01 -4.73
N ASP A 322 1.47 -11.81 -5.53
CA ASP A 322 1.31 -13.26 -5.32
C ASP A 322 2.65 -14.01 -5.23
N LEU A 323 3.66 -13.59 -5.99
CA LEU A 323 5.00 -14.17 -5.91
C LEU A 323 5.73 -13.72 -4.66
N LEU A 324 5.67 -12.43 -4.32
CA LEU A 324 6.28 -11.91 -3.09
C LEU A 324 5.66 -12.55 -1.84
N LYS A 325 4.33 -12.73 -1.83
CA LYS A 325 3.59 -13.37 -0.72
C LYS A 325 4.07 -14.77 -0.43
N THR A 326 4.63 -15.47 -1.41
CA THR A 326 5.13 -16.82 -1.18
C THR A 326 6.46 -16.85 -0.44
N LEU A 327 7.24 -15.77 -0.51
CA LEU A 327 8.40 -15.54 0.32
C LEU A 327 7.97 -15.03 1.70
N ILE A 328 7.01 -14.10 1.76
CA ILE A 328 6.46 -13.59 3.03
C ILE A 328 5.88 -14.73 3.89
N ASN A 329 5.12 -15.64 3.27
CA ASN A 329 4.50 -16.78 3.97
C ASN A 329 5.51 -17.84 4.44
N ASP A 330 6.75 -17.80 3.93
CA ASP A 330 7.86 -18.65 4.39
C ASP A 330 8.75 -17.91 5.41
N ASP A 331 8.25 -16.78 5.95
CA ASP A 331 8.97 -15.87 6.86
C ASP A 331 10.32 -15.38 6.29
N ALA A 332 10.42 -15.29 4.96
CA ALA A 332 11.66 -14.94 4.31
C ALA A 332 12.07 -13.48 4.57
N LYS A 333 13.38 -13.26 4.71
CA LYS A 333 13.99 -11.94 4.86
C LYS A 333 15.15 -11.73 3.88
N LEU A 334 15.26 -10.50 3.39
CA LEU A 334 16.41 -10.03 2.62
C LEU A 334 17.37 -9.26 3.52
N VAL A 335 18.58 -9.80 3.68
CA VAL A 335 19.68 -9.16 4.39
C VAL A 335 20.51 -8.34 3.42
N VAL A 336 20.69 -7.06 3.73
CA VAL A 336 21.55 -6.16 2.97
C VAL A 336 22.82 -5.90 3.79
N LEU A 337 23.94 -6.45 3.32
CA LEU A 337 25.25 -6.27 3.94
C LEU A 337 25.77 -4.86 3.67
N GLY A 338 26.33 -4.22 4.69
CA GLY A 338 27.15 -3.03 4.53
C GLY A 338 28.44 -3.33 3.73
N GLU A 339 29.13 -2.26 3.34
CA GLU A 339 30.30 -2.31 2.44
C GLU A 339 31.40 -3.28 2.90
N ASN A 340 31.59 -3.43 4.21
CA ASN A 340 32.65 -4.26 4.80
C ASN A 340 32.14 -5.57 5.44
N GLU A 341 30.82 -5.79 5.46
CA GLU A 341 30.21 -6.98 6.06
C GLU A 341 30.26 -8.16 5.08
N ARG A 342 30.35 -9.37 5.64
CA ARG A 342 30.47 -10.66 4.95
C ARG A 342 29.50 -11.68 5.54
N LEU A 343 29.29 -12.81 4.87
CA LEU A 343 28.44 -13.88 5.39
C LEU A 343 28.90 -14.39 6.76
N ALA A 344 30.20 -14.44 7.02
CA ALA A 344 30.74 -14.88 8.31
C ALA A 344 30.42 -13.95 9.49
N ASP A 345 29.97 -12.72 9.22
CA ASP A 345 29.55 -11.77 10.26
C ASP A 345 28.09 -11.99 10.68
N LEU A 346 27.33 -12.78 9.91
CA LEU A 346 25.89 -12.97 10.12
C LEU A 346 25.58 -13.97 11.24
N PRO A 347 24.50 -13.77 12.01
CA PRO A 347 23.99 -14.76 12.94
C PRO A 347 23.70 -16.14 12.30
N GLU A 348 23.31 -16.15 11.02
CA GLU A 348 22.99 -17.34 10.21
C GLU A 348 24.22 -18.02 9.57
N TRP A 349 25.44 -17.60 9.93
CA TRP A 349 26.66 -18.09 9.29
C TRP A 349 26.80 -19.62 9.34
N ALA A 350 26.47 -20.25 10.46
CA ALA A 350 26.62 -21.70 10.62
C ALA A 350 25.79 -22.49 9.58
N GLU A 351 24.58 -22.02 9.28
CA GLU A 351 23.72 -22.63 8.28
C GLU A 351 24.20 -22.36 6.85
N PHE A 352 24.73 -21.16 6.58
CA PHE A 352 25.36 -20.85 5.28
C PHE A 352 26.64 -21.66 5.05
N GLU A 353 27.49 -21.82 6.06
CA GLU A 353 28.70 -22.66 6.01
C GLU A 353 28.32 -24.12 5.74
N ALA A 354 27.30 -24.64 6.43
CA ALA A 354 26.79 -25.99 6.20
C ALA A 354 26.21 -26.17 4.78
N ALA A 355 25.69 -25.09 4.18
CA ALA A 355 25.22 -25.06 2.79
C ALA A 355 26.36 -24.85 1.76
N GLY A 356 27.61 -24.72 2.20
CA GLY A 356 28.80 -24.62 1.35
C GLY A 356 29.24 -23.20 0.99
N ALA A 357 28.72 -22.18 1.68
CA ALA A 357 29.17 -20.80 1.51
C ALA A 357 30.60 -20.61 2.06
N SER A 358 31.33 -19.63 1.51
CA SER A 358 32.66 -19.26 1.99
C SER A 358 32.59 -18.05 2.95
N PRO A 359 33.46 -17.96 3.97
CA PRO A 359 33.41 -16.88 4.96
C PRO A 359 33.52 -15.47 4.37
N GLY A 360 34.21 -15.35 3.23
CA GLY A 360 34.45 -14.09 2.53
C GLY A 360 33.33 -13.66 1.58
N ASP A 361 32.34 -14.53 1.35
CA ASP A 361 31.24 -14.24 0.43
C ASP A 361 30.41 -13.08 0.98
N ARG A 362 29.83 -12.28 0.07
CA ARG A 362 28.95 -11.14 0.41
C ARG A 362 27.56 -11.26 -0.21
N GLN A 363 27.26 -12.42 -0.79
CA GLN A 363 25.96 -12.74 -1.37
C GLN A 363 25.67 -14.21 -1.12
N ALA A 364 24.41 -14.53 -0.81
CA ALA A 364 23.93 -15.90 -0.69
C ALA A 364 22.52 -16.01 -1.27
N ASP A 365 22.28 -17.09 -2.01
CA ASP A 365 20.93 -17.44 -2.45
C ASP A 365 20.01 -17.73 -1.25
N TYR A 366 18.70 -17.76 -1.51
CA TYR A 366 17.71 -18.11 -0.50
C TYR A 366 18.00 -19.47 0.14
N LEU A 367 18.22 -19.47 1.46
CA LEU A 367 18.44 -20.67 2.26
C LEU A 367 17.17 -20.99 3.07
N PRO A 368 16.44 -22.08 2.75
CA PRO A 368 15.21 -22.44 3.47
C PRO A 368 15.41 -22.69 4.97
N ALA A 369 16.59 -23.15 5.40
CA ALA A 369 16.88 -23.42 6.80
C ALA A 369 16.78 -22.17 7.70
N THR A 370 17.05 -20.99 7.14
CA THR A 370 17.03 -19.70 7.86
C THR A 370 16.05 -18.70 7.25
N ALA A 371 15.33 -19.09 6.20
CA ALA A 371 14.50 -18.23 5.37
C ALA A 371 15.22 -16.93 4.96
N THR A 372 16.50 -17.01 4.60
CA THR A 372 17.35 -15.83 4.40
C THR A 372 17.99 -15.82 3.02
N LEU A 373 17.98 -14.65 2.39
CA LEU A 373 18.81 -14.31 1.23
C LEU A 373 19.67 -13.10 1.59
N VAL A 374 20.86 -13.00 1.00
CA VAL A 374 21.85 -11.98 1.37
C VAL A 374 22.38 -11.30 0.12
N VAL A 375 22.40 -9.97 0.11
CA VAL A 375 22.98 -9.17 -0.97
C VAL A 375 23.92 -8.08 -0.43
N PRO A 376 24.95 -7.69 -1.19
CA PRO A 376 25.84 -6.60 -0.80
C PRO A 376 25.29 -5.25 -1.25
N SER A 377 25.27 -4.25 -0.35
CA SER A 377 24.68 -2.93 -0.63
C SER A 377 25.34 -2.22 -1.81
N ASP A 378 26.67 -2.29 -1.90
CA ASP A 378 27.49 -1.65 -2.92
C ASP A 378 27.24 -2.21 -4.33
N ALA A 379 26.69 -3.42 -4.48
CA ALA A 379 26.23 -3.92 -5.78
C ALA A 379 24.72 -3.73 -5.99
N ALA A 380 23.94 -3.76 -4.92
CA ALA A 380 22.48 -3.58 -4.98
C ALA A 380 22.05 -2.20 -5.45
N VAL A 381 22.85 -1.16 -5.17
CA VAL A 381 22.55 0.24 -5.52
C VAL A 381 23.31 0.76 -6.73
N LYS A 382 24.11 -0.07 -7.42
CA LYS A 382 24.91 0.37 -8.57
C LYS A 382 24.05 0.84 -9.73
N PRO A 383 24.42 1.94 -10.41
CA PRO A 383 23.85 2.33 -11.70
C PRO A 383 23.91 1.19 -12.71
N ALA A 384 22.88 1.04 -13.54
CA ALA A 384 22.76 -0.05 -14.51
C ALA A 384 24.03 -0.21 -15.38
N GLY A 385 24.65 0.90 -15.80
CA GLY A 385 25.89 0.90 -16.58
C GLY A 385 27.15 0.44 -15.83
N GLU A 386 27.11 0.37 -14.50
CA GLU A 386 28.21 -0.08 -13.62
C GLU A 386 27.98 -1.50 -13.08
N ILE A 387 26.82 -2.08 -13.36
CA ILE A 387 26.53 -3.47 -13.02
C ILE A 387 27.41 -4.39 -13.89
N SER A 388 27.86 -5.49 -13.30
CA SER A 388 28.65 -6.52 -13.98
C SER A 388 28.23 -7.91 -13.49
N GLY A 389 28.77 -8.96 -14.11
CA GLY A 389 28.46 -10.35 -13.77
C GLY A 389 27.00 -10.72 -14.03
N ILE A 390 26.33 -11.19 -12.96
CA ILE A 390 24.96 -11.73 -12.98
C ILE A 390 23.86 -10.65 -13.07
N GLY A 391 24.21 -9.36 -13.00
CA GLY A 391 23.24 -8.26 -12.94
C GLY A 391 23.03 -7.71 -11.52
N ASN A 392 21.94 -6.97 -11.32
CA ASN A 392 21.57 -6.46 -10.00
C ASN A 392 21.29 -7.63 -9.03
N PRO A 393 21.98 -7.69 -7.87
CA PRO A 393 21.90 -8.84 -6.97
C PRO A 393 20.54 -8.99 -6.29
N VAL A 394 19.78 -7.90 -6.10
CA VAL A 394 18.43 -7.95 -5.53
C VAL A 394 17.48 -8.62 -6.51
N VAL A 395 17.43 -8.12 -7.75
CA VAL A 395 16.56 -8.65 -8.81
C VAL A 395 16.89 -10.13 -9.05
N TYR A 396 18.17 -10.48 -9.15
CA TYR A 396 18.62 -11.84 -9.36
C TYR A 396 18.24 -12.78 -8.21
N SER A 397 18.57 -12.40 -6.96
CA SER A 397 18.37 -13.28 -5.79
C SER A 397 16.89 -13.46 -5.46
N MET A 398 16.09 -12.39 -5.58
CA MET A 398 14.64 -12.48 -5.43
C MET A 398 14.01 -13.34 -6.51
N ALA A 399 14.51 -13.30 -7.75
CA ALA A 399 14.02 -14.12 -8.84
C ALA A 399 14.26 -15.62 -8.60
N LYS A 400 15.47 -15.97 -8.15
CA LYS A 400 15.79 -17.34 -7.74
C LYS A 400 14.95 -17.81 -6.56
N ALA A 401 14.78 -16.94 -5.56
CA ALA A 401 14.01 -17.24 -4.36
C ALA A 401 12.54 -17.57 -4.70
N PHE A 402 11.85 -16.69 -5.45
CA PHE A 402 10.46 -16.98 -5.81
C PHE A 402 10.36 -18.19 -6.73
N TYR A 403 11.33 -18.40 -7.65
CA TYR A 403 11.34 -19.58 -8.52
C TYR A 403 11.36 -20.88 -7.72
N GLY A 404 12.25 -20.97 -6.74
CA GLY A 404 12.37 -22.13 -5.86
C GLY A 404 11.07 -22.44 -5.11
N GLN A 405 10.31 -21.41 -4.75
CA GLN A 405 9.01 -21.55 -4.09
C GLN A 405 7.86 -21.89 -5.04
N VAL A 406 7.83 -21.36 -6.27
CA VAL A 406 6.73 -21.60 -7.23
C VAL A 406 6.88 -22.90 -8.00
N ALA A 407 8.11 -23.25 -8.41
CA ALA A 407 8.36 -24.27 -9.43
C ALA A 407 8.12 -25.70 -8.93
N VAL A 408 7.90 -25.87 -7.64
CA VAL A 408 7.62 -27.15 -6.96
C VAL A 408 6.25 -27.21 -6.32
N ARG A 409 5.43 -26.15 -6.43
CA ARG A 409 4.08 -26.17 -5.87
C ARG A 409 3.23 -27.20 -6.60
N ALA A 410 2.47 -27.95 -5.83
CA ALA A 410 1.46 -28.83 -6.40
C ALA A 410 0.44 -28.04 -7.22
N ILE A 411 -0.02 -28.66 -8.30
CA ILE A 411 -1.17 -28.20 -9.06
C ILE A 411 -2.39 -28.26 -8.14
N ASP A 412 -3.05 -27.12 -7.95
CA ASP A 412 -4.36 -27.10 -7.33
C ASP A 412 -5.42 -27.26 -8.43
N PRO A 413 -6.11 -28.42 -8.50
CA PRO A 413 -7.12 -28.66 -9.53
C PRO A 413 -8.35 -27.76 -9.39
N ASN A 414 -8.56 -27.14 -8.21
CA ASN A 414 -9.70 -26.27 -7.94
C ASN A 414 -9.37 -24.78 -8.11
N TRP A 415 -8.13 -24.41 -8.45
CA TRP A 415 -7.67 -23.02 -8.46
C TRP A 415 -8.62 -22.07 -9.20
N GLU A 416 -8.97 -22.40 -10.45
CA GLU A 416 -9.83 -21.57 -11.31
C GLU A 416 -11.29 -21.48 -10.81
N ASN A 417 -11.69 -22.32 -9.87
CA ASN A 417 -13.06 -22.40 -9.35
C ASN A 417 -13.19 -21.86 -7.91
N ARG A 418 -12.12 -21.30 -7.32
CA ARG A 418 -12.12 -20.76 -5.95
C ARG A 418 -13.00 -19.53 -5.77
N GLY A 419 -13.36 -18.83 -6.85
CA GLY A 419 -14.32 -17.72 -6.81
C GLY A 419 -13.91 -16.62 -5.82
N ARG A 420 -14.69 -16.45 -4.75
CA ARG A 420 -14.47 -15.38 -3.74
C ARG A 420 -13.37 -15.70 -2.72
N ASP A 421 -12.86 -16.93 -2.72
CA ASP A 421 -11.83 -17.38 -1.78
C ASP A 421 -10.40 -17.04 -2.29
N VAL A 422 -10.29 -16.33 -3.41
CA VAL A 422 -9.03 -15.88 -4.01
C VAL A 422 -8.66 -14.50 -3.47
N GLN A 423 -7.39 -14.32 -3.06
CA GLN A 423 -6.92 -13.03 -2.58
C GLN A 423 -6.80 -12.02 -3.73
N GLN A 424 -6.95 -10.72 -3.44
CA GLN A 424 -6.94 -9.68 -4.49
C GLN A 424 -5.65 -9.68 -5.33
N TYR A 425 -4.51 -9.99 -4.71
CA TYR A 425 -3.21 -10.06 -5.38
C TYR A 425 -3.02 -11.29 -6.29
N GLU A 426 -3.96 -12.24 -6.24
CA GLU A 426 -3.97 -13.45 -7.07
C GLU A 426 -4.97 -13.34 -8.23
N LEU A 427 -5.74 -12.25 -8.30
CA LEU A 427 -6.66 -11.99 -9.41
C LEU A 427 -5.89 -11.55 -10.66
N ASN A 428 -6.41 -11.93 -11.83
CA ASN A 428 -5.88 -11.53 -13.15
C ASN A 428 -4.44 -12.00 -13.45
N VAL A 429 -3.91 -12.95 -12.69
CA VAL A 429 -2.58 -13.55 -12.92
C VAL A 429 -2.68 -15.07 -12.96
N ARG A 430 -1.79 -15.70 -13.74
CA ARG A 430 -1.65 -17.17 -13.74
C ARG A 430 -0.94 -17.60 -12.46
N ARG A 431 -1.57 -18.47 -11.68
CA ARG A 431 -0.88 -19.15 -10.57
C ARG A 431 0.28 -19.98 -11.11
N LEU A 432 1.46 -19.76 -10.56
CA LEU A 432 2.67 -20.52 -10.91
C LEU A 432 2.79 -21.76 -10.01
N ASP A 433 3.09 -22.88 -10.63
CA ASP A 433 3.24 -24.20 -10.00
C ASP A 433 4.22 -25.08 -10.78
N GLU A 434 4.26 -26.38 -10.50
CA GLU A 434 5.17 -27.32 -11.18
C GLU A 434 5.10 -27.32 -12.71
N ARG A 435 3.98 -26.87 -13.31
CA ARG A 435 3.87 -26.69 -14.77
C ARG A 435 4.77 -25.58 -15.27
N PHE A 436 4.81 -24.45 -14.55
CA PHE A 436 5.74 -23.36 -14.82
C PHE A 436 7.19 -23.79 -14.58
N GLY A 437 7.45 -24.56 -13.53
CA GLY A 437 8.77 -25.16 -13.30
C GLY A 437 9.25 -26.00 -14.49
N LYS A 438 8.34 -26.82 -15.06
CA LYS A 438 8.62 -27.62 -16.26
C LYS A 438 8.86 -26.76 -17.50
N GLU A 439 8.06 -25.71 -17.69
CA GLU A 439 8.18 -24.76 -18.79
C GLU A 439 9.58 -24.10 -18.82
N VAL A 440 10.05 -23.61 -17.68
CA VAL A 440 11.41 -23.04 -17.54
C VAL A 440 12.49 -24.09 -17.83
N ARG A 441 12.34 -25.31 -17.31
CA ARG A 441 13.26 -26.43 -17.55
C ARG A 441 13.41 -26.76 -19.04
N ASP A 442 12.29 -26.87 -19.74
CA ASP A 442 12.27 -27.22 -21.16
C ASP A 442 12.87 -26.09 -22.00
N ALA A 443 12.55 -24.83 -21.68
CA ALA A 443 13.14 -23.66 -22.34
C ALA A 443 14.66 -23.62 -22.17
N ARG A 444 15.15 -23.77 -20.93
CA ARG A 444 16.59 -23.82 -20.65
C ARG A 444 17.28 -24.95 -21.40
N ALA A 445 16.71 -26.15 -21.39
CA ALA A 445 17.28 -27.30 -22.10
C ALA A 445 17.42 -27.04 -23.61
N ASN A 446 16.46 -26.32 -24.21
CA ASN A 446 16.51 -25.93 -25.61
C ASN A 446 17.53 -24.80 -25.87
N ALA A 447 17.58 -23.79 -25.01
CA ALA A 447 18.55 -22.69 -25.09
C ALA A 447 19.99 -23.21 -25.04
N LEU A 448 20.29 -24.13 -24.10
CA LEU A 448 21.62 -24.75 -23.99
C LEU A 448 21.97 -25.61 -25.21
N LYS A 449 21.00 -26.34 -25.79
CA LYS A 449 21.22 -27.07 -27.05
C LYS A 449 21.52 -26.14 -28.23
N ALA A 450 20.98 -24.92 -28.21
CA ALA A 450 21.25 -23.89 -29.20
C ALA A 450 22.56 -23.13 -28.93
N GLY A 451 23.30 -23.46 -27.86
CA GLY A 451 24.55 -22.80 -27.48
C GLY A 451 24.38 -21.46 -26.76
N LEU A 452 23.14 -21.08 -26.41
CA LEU A 452 22.86 -19.89 -25.61
C LEU A 452 23.31 -20.09 -24.17
N TRP A 453 23.62 -19.00 -23.47
CA TRP A 453 23.99 -18.97 -22.04
C TRP A 453 25.23 -19.79 -21.66
N SER A 454 25.97 -20.35 -22.62
CA SER A 454 27.17 -21.13 -22.36
C SER A 454 28.22 -20.30 -21.61
N GLY A 455 28.74 -20.85 -20.51
CA GLY A 455 29.76 -20.18 -19.67
C GLY A 455 29.19 -19.08 -18.76
N THR A 456 27.88 -18.97 -18.63
CA THR A 456 27.20 -18.01 -17.75
C THR A 456 26.47 -18.70 -16.60
N ALA A 457 26.07 -17.95 -15.57
CA ALA A 457 25.31 -18.49 -14.44
C ALA A 457 24.01 -19.19 -14.87
N ALA A 458 23.31 -18.67 -15.88
CA ALA A 458 22.08 -19.26 -16.45
C ALA A 458 22.26 -20.71 -16.94
N SER A 459 23.49 -21.13 -17.24
CA SER A 459 23.78 -22.52 -17.61
C SER A 459 23.85 -23.49 -16.42
N SER A 460 23.79 -23.00 -15.18
CA SER A 460 24.00 -23.83 -13.97
C SER A 460 22.72 -24.50 -13.49
N SER A 461 21.61 -23.78 -13.43
CA SER A 461 20.31 -24.30 -12.99
C SER A 461 19.13 -23.60 -13.67
N ASP A 462 17.94 -24.17 -13.50
CA ASP A 462 16.70 -23.58 -14.02
C ASP A 462 16.35 -22.26 -13.30
N ALA A 463 16.71 -22.16 -12.01
CA ALA A 463 16.55 -20.94 -11.22
C ALA A 463 17.46 -19.82 -11.74
N ASP A 464 18.75 -20.14 -12.02
CA ASP A 464 19.70 -19.17 -12.55
C ASP A 464 19.28 -18.68 -13.95
N TYR A 465 18.74 -19.59 -14.78
CA TYR A 465 18.24 -19.26 -16.11
C TYR A 465 17.06 -18.30 -16.06
N LEU A 466 16.04 -18.58 -15.22
CA LEU A 466 14.93 -17.65 -15.05
C LEU A 466 15.42 -16.30 -14.49
N ALA A 467 16.29 -16.33 -13.48
CA ALA A 467 16.80 -15.12 -12.84
C ALA A 467 17.59 -14.22 -13.81
N SER A 468 18.42 -14.80 -14.68
CA SER A 468 19.08 -14.05 -15.75
C SER A 468 18.08 -13.40 -16.73
N GLY A 469 16.98 -14.08 -17.04
CA GLY A 469 15.91 -13.51 -17.83
C GLY A 469 15.20 -12.35 -17.13
N VAL A 470 14.89 -12.48 -15.84
CA VAL A 470 14.25 -11.42 -15.03
C VAL A 470 15.15 -10.20 -14.88
N VAL A 471 16.45 -10.42 -14.64
CA VAL A 471 17.47 -9.37 -14.63
C VAL A 471 17.45 -8.58 -15.93
N ALA A 472 17.49 -9.27 -17.08
CA ALA A 472 17.45 -8.63 -18.38
C ALA A 472 16.12 -7.90 -18.61
N TYR A 473 14.98 -8.51 -18.26
CA TYR A 473 13.65 -7.93 -18.44
C TYR A 473 13.46 -6.57 -17.75
N PHE A 474 14.14 -6.35 -16.64
CA PHE A 474 14.13 -5.07 -15.94
C PHE A 474 15.34 -4.19 -16.24
N ASP A 475 16.12 -4.47 -17.28
CA ASP A 475 17.36 -3.74 -17.62
C ASP A 475 18.35 -3.66 -16.42
N ALA A 476 18.30 -4.66 -15.55
CA ALA A 476 19.19 -4.82 -14.42
C ALA A 476 20.45 -5.62 -14.80
N GLY A 477 20.62 -5.94 -16.09
CA GLY A 477 21.79 -6.63 -16.61
C GLY A 477 23.00 -5.70 -16.74
N GLY A 478 24.15 -6.19 -16.29
CA GLY A 478 25.42 -5.49 -16.43
C GLY A 478 26.07 -5.66 -17.81
N SER A 479 27.15 -4.92 -18.07
CA SER A 479 27.85 -4.93 -19.38
C SER A 479 28.40 -6.29 -19.82
N THR A 480 28.57 -7.23 -18.90
CA THR A 480 29.02 -8.61 -19.17
C THR A 480 27.87 -9.62 -19.28
N HIS A 481 26.62 -9.20 -19.07
CA HIS A 481 25.45 -10.05 -19.25
C HIS A 481 25.21 -10.27 -20.75
N PRO A 482 24.96 -11.50 -21.25
CA PRO A 482 24.78 -11.76 -22.68
C PRO A 482 23.62 -11.02 -23.33
N ALA A 483 22.62 -10.65 -22.53
CA ALA A 483 21.44 -9.89 -22.93
C ALA A 483 21.08 -8.94 -21.78
N PRO A 484 21.70 -7.76 -21.67
CA PRO A 484 21.55 -6.93 -20.47
C PRO A 484 20.21 -6.20 -20.35
N SER A 485 19.46 -6.06 -21.45
CA SER A 485 18.14 -5.41 -21.51
C SER A 485 17.02 -6.35 -21.96
N ARG A 486 15.77 -5.95 -21.75
CA ARG A 486 14.57 -6.71 -22.17
C ARG A 486 14.56 -6.95 -23.67
N GLU A 487 14.90 -5.91 -24.43
CA GLU A 487 14.91 -5.92 -25.88
C GLU A 487 16.02 -6.85 -26.41
N GLU A 488 17.20 -6.84 -25.79
CA GLU A 488 18.28 -7.78 -26.13
C GLU A 488 17.93 -9.22 -25.74
N LEU A 489 17.25 -9.43 -24.60
CA LEU A 489 16.75 -10.77 -24.22
C LEU A 489 15.77 -11.29 -25.27
N GLN A 490 14.87 -10.44 -25.76
CA GLN A 490 13.91 -10.81 -26.80
C GLN A 490 14.60 -11.31 -28.07
N GLY A 491 15.74 -10.72 -28.45
CA GLY A 491 16.53 -11.15 -29.61
C GLY A 491 17.43 -12.36 -29.33
N TYR A 492 18.00 -12.45 -28.12
CA TYR A 492 18.98 -13.46 -27.74
C TYR A 492 18.34 -14.80 -27.36
N ASP A 493 17.32 -14.77 -26.50
CA ASP A 493 16.55 -15.92 -26.05
C ASP A 493 15.04 -15.59 -26.01
N PRO A 494 14.36 -15.65 -27.17
CA PRO A 494 12.95 -15.30 -27.25
C PRO A 494 12.04 -16.15 -26.35
N ALA A 495 12.42 -17.41 -26.08
CA ALA A 495 11.63 -18.29 -25.23
C ALA A 495 11.70 -17.86 -23.77
N LEU A 496 12.91 -17.54 -23.27
CA LEU A 496 13.07 -16.98 -21.93
C LEU A 496 12.38 -15.61 -21.81
N HIS A 497 12.50 -14.77 -22.83
CA HIS A 497 11.78 -13.49 -22.87
C HIS A 497 10.27 -13.68 -22.68
N THR A 498 9.63 -14.56 -23.46
CA THR A 498 8.18 -14.81 -23.34
C THR A 498 7.81 -15.29 -21.94
N ILE A 499 8.55 -16.26 -21.40
CA ILE A 499 8.29 -16.78 -20.04
C ILE A 499 8.38 -15.65 -19.00
N VAL A 500 9.41 -14.83 -19.05
CA VAL A 500 9.62 -13.74 -18.08
C VAL A 500 8.60 -12.63 -18.27
N HIS A 501 8.27 -12.26 -19.51
CA HIS A 501 7.28 -11.24 -19.82
C HIS A 501 5.90 -11.59 -19.28
N GLU A 502 5.45 -12.84 -19.49
CA GLU A 502 4.21 -13.35 -18.91
C GLU A 502 4.29 -13.46 -17.38
N THR A 503 5.46 -13.86 -16.86
CA THR A 503 5.68 -14.00 -15.41
C THR A 503 5.62 -12.65 -14.72
N MET A 504 6.25 -11.59 -15.23
CA MET A 504 6.31 -10.31 -14.51
C MET A 504 5.06 -9.45 -14.71
N ALA A 505 4.21 -9.74 -15.70
CA ALA A 505 2.88 -9.14 -15.89
C ALA A 505 2.85 -7.60 -16.01
N TYR A 506 3.89 -7.02 -16.61
CA TYR A 506 3.99 -5.57 -16.87
C TYR A 506 3.29 -5.12 -18.16
N GLU A 507 2.89 -6.04 -19.02
CA GLU A 507 2.26 -5.71 -20.31
C GLU A 507 0.98 -4.88 -20.12
N GLY A 508 0.90 -3.75 -20.83
CA GLY A 508 -0.24 -2.83 -20.76
C GLY A 508 -0.34 -2.05 -19.44
N ARG A 509 0.69 -2.12 -18.58
CA ARG A 509 0.77 -1.40 -17.31
C ARG A 509 1.92 -0.39 -17.34
N VAL A 510 2.12 0.33 -16.23
CA VAL A 510 3.24 1.27 -16.12
C VAL A 510 4.54 0.48 -16.06
N ASP A 511 5.36 0.62 -17.11
CA ASP A 511 6.63 -0.09 -17.23
C ASP A 511 7.62 0.38 -16.15
N TRP A 512 8.43 -0.55 -15.66
CA TRP A 512 9.55 -0.26 -14.79
C TRP A 512 10.82 -0.89 -15.35
N ARG A 513 11.90 -0.09 -15.35
CA ARG A 513 13.27 -0.53 -15.64
C ARG A 513 14.15 -0.11 -14.45
N PHE A 514 15.13 -0.93 -14.14
CA PHE A 514 16.05 -0.69 -13.05
C PHE A 514 16.96 0.50 -13.39
N HIS A 515 16.81 1.57 -12.61
CA HIS A 515 17.69 2.72 -12.62
C HIS A 515 18.16 2.97 -11.20
N ALA A 516 19.48 3.11 -10.97
CA ALA A 516 19.98 3.38 -9.62
C ALA A 516 19.58 4.77 -9.12
N ASP A 517 19.47 5.74 -10.02
CA ASP A 517 19.23 7.15 -9.68
C ASP A 517 17.75 7.47 -9.41
N GLN A 518 16.85 6.50 -9.57
CA GLN A 518 15.44 6.67 -9.25
C GLN A 518 15.16 6.08 -7.86
N PRO A 519 14.70 6.87 -6.88
CA PRO A 519 14.36 6.35 -5.56
C PRO A 519 13.26 5.30 -5.63
#